data_AF-A0A9X4L4Y9-F1
#
_entry.id   AF-A0A9X4L4Y9-F1
#
_cell.length_a   1.000
_cell.length_b   1.000
_cell.length_c   1.000
_cell.angle_alpha   90.00
_cell.angle_beta   90.00
_cell.angle_gamma   90.00
#
_symmetry.space_group_name_H-M   'P 1'
#
loop_
_entity.id
_entity.type
_entity.pdbx_description
1 polymer ?
#
loop_
_entity_poly.entity_id
_entity_poly.type
_entity_poly.pdbx_seq_one_letter_code
_entity_poly.pdbx_strand_id
1 'polypeptide(L)'
;MNNRSEFVEENIKEMGYNTRSFAKEIGVSYTTLRSMLERNFEGAKIENVIAVSKGIGVTVDYLFNLGTEFEEVEAAHSEDDLTEEEIKEIREFMQKYKK
;
A
#
# COMPACT_ATOMS: atom_id res chain seq x y z
N MET A 1 -14.64 2.16 3.62
CA MET A 1 -14.30 0.92 4.38
C MET A 1 -12.81 0.75 4.23
N ASN A 2 -12.02 1.02 5.27
CA ASN A 2 -10.55 1.06 5.19
C ASN A 2 -10.02 -0.33 5.59
N ASN A 3 -10.16 -1.28 4.66
CA ASN A 3 -9.79 -2.67 4.90
C ASN A 3 -8.37 -2.93 4.40
N ARG A 4 -7.40 -2.72 5.29
CA ARG A 4 -5.97 -2.96 5.04
C ARG A 4 -5.72 -4.43 4.73
N SER A 5 -6.46 -5.31 5.40
CA SER A 5 -6.36 -6.75 5.16
C SER A 5 -6.73 -7.11 3.73
N GLU A 6 -7.85 -6.59 3.23
CA GLU A 6 -8.29 -6.83 1.85
C GLU A 6 -7.26 -6.32 0.83
N PHE A 7 -6.76 -5.09 1.02
CA PHE A 7 -5.70 -4.54 0.18
C PHE A 7 -4.44 -5.42 0.17
N VAL A 8 -4.00 -5.89 1.35
CA VAL A 8 -2.82 -6.76 1.47
C VAL A 8 -3.09 -8.12 0.82
N GLU A 9 -4.27 -8.71 1.01
CA GLU A 9 -4.65 -10.01 0.44
C GLU A 9 -4.71 -9.97 -1.08
N GLU A 10 -5.24 -8.88 -1.66
CA GLU A 10 -5.26 -8.66 -3.10
C GLU A 10 -3.83 -8.57 -3.67
N ASN A 11 -2.96 -7.75 -3.06
CA ASN A 11 -1.58 -7.61 -3.49
C ASN A 11 -0.80 -8.94 -3.39
N ILE A 12 -0.98 -9.69 -2.29
CA ILE A 12 -0.39 -11.03 -2.13
C ILE A 12 -0.77 -11.94 -3.30
N LYS A 13 -2.05 -11.91 -3.70
CA LYS A 13 -2.58 -12.72 -4.78
C LYS A 13 -2.07 -12.26 -6.15
N GLU A 14 -2.02 -10.96 -6.41
CA GLU A 14 -1.49 -10.39 -7.66
C GLU A 14 -0.01 -10.71 -7.86
N MET A 15 0.76 -10.75 -6.77
CA MET A 15 2.16 -11.20 -6.78
C MET A 15 2.32 -12.72 -6.96
N GLY A 16 1.22 -13.48 -7.07
CA GLY A 16 1.24 -14.94 -7.26
C GLY A 16 1.51 -15.75 -5.99
N TYR A 17 1.41 -15.13 -4.82
CA TYR A 17 1.55 -15.81 -3.54
C TYR A 17 0.18 -16.18 -2.93
N ASN A 18 0.21 -17.12 -1.99
CA ASN A 18 -0.84 -17.25 -0.98
C ASN A 18 -0.30 -16.77 0.37
N THR A 19 -1.16 -16.57 1.36
CA THR A 19 -0.77 -16.08 2.69
C THR A 19 0.40 -16.85 3.30
N ARG A 20 0.46 -18.18 3.13
CA ARG A 20 1.55 -18.99 3.69
C ARG A 20 2.86 -18.80 2.93
N SER A 21 2.84 -18.80 1.60
CA SER A 21 4.06 -18.58 0.81
C SER A 21 4.58 -17.14 0.95
N PHE A 22 3.69 -16.16 1.03
CA PHE A 22 4.05 -14.76 1.26
C PHE A 22 4.66 -14.54 2.65
N ALA A 23 4.08 -15.12 3.70
CA ALA A 23 4.65 -15.02 5.05
C ALA A 23 6.11 -15.49 5.08
N LYS A 24 6.39 -16.61 4.39
CA LYS A 24 7.76 -17.13 4.24
C LYS A 24 8.67 -16.17 3.48
N GLU A 25 8.19 -15.56 2.40
CA GLU A 25 8.92 -14.59 1.58
C GLU A 25 9.37 -13.38 2.43
N ILE A 26 8.45 -12.81 3.21
CA ILE A 26 8.72 -11.61 4.01
C ILE A 26 9.34 -11.89 5.39
N GLY A 27 9.67 -13.16 5.68
CA GLY A 27 10.31 -13.56 6.93
C GLY A 27 9.43 -13.48 8.18
N VAL A 28 8.10 -13.55 8.05
CA VAL A 28 7.16 -13.61 9.18
C VAL A 28 6.52 -14.99 9.31
N SER A 29 6.07 -15.36 10.51
CA SER A 29 5.35 -16.62 10.67
C SER A 29 3.96 -16.55 10.00
N TYR A 30 3.48 -17.68 9.46
CA TYR A 30 2.13 -17.75 8.89
C TYR A 30 1.05 -17.31 9.87
N THR A 31 1.16 -17.71 11.14
CA THR A 31 0.20 -17.33 12.20
C THR A 31 0.28 -15.83 12.53
N THR A 32 1.47 -15.23 12.46
CA THR A 32 1.65 -13.77 12.58
C THR A 32 0.92 -13.03 11.47
N LEU A 33 1.17 -13.38 10.20
CA LEU A 33 0.50 -12.73 9.08
C LEU A 33 -1.02 -12.92 9.14
N ARG A 34 -1.47 -14.16 9.38
CA ARG A 34 -2.90 -14.47 9.51
C ARG A 34 -3.58 -13.64 10.62
N SER A 35 -2.94 -13.53 11.79
CA SER A 35 -3.48 -12.74 12.90
C SER A 35 -3.53 -11.23 12.62
N MET A 36 -2.61 -10.70 11.79
CA MET A 36 -2.68 -9.31 11.35
C MET A 36 -3.84 -9.10 10.38
N LEU A 37 -4.02 -10.00 9.41
CA LEU A 37 -5.12 -9.94 8.45
C LEU A 37 -6.49 -10.07 9.15
N GLU A 38 -6.62 -10.98 10.12
CA GLU A 38 -7.87 -11.15 10.89
C GLU A 38 -8.24 -9.91 11.72
N ARG A 39 -7.25 -9.10 12.11
CA ARG A 39 -7.43 -7.93 12.98
C ARG A 39 -7.22 -6.60 12.27
N ASN A 40 -7.19 -6.58 10.93
CA ASN A 40 -6.94 -5.37 10.16
C ASN A 40 -5.69 -4.58 10.61
N PHE A 41 -4.63 -5.33 10.96
CA PHE A 41 -3.35 -4.85 11.49
C PHE A 41 -3.41 -4.20 12.89
N GLU A 42 -4.56 -4.27 13.59
CA GLU A 42 -4.70 -3.75 14.95
C GLU A 42 -3.84 -4.52 15.97
N GLY A 43 -3.06 -3.79 16.76
CA GLY A 43 -2.17 -4.35 17.77
C GLY A 43 -1.04 -5.21 17.20
N ALA A 44 -0.75 -5.11 15.90
CA ALA A 44 0.42 -5.73 15.29
C ALA A 44 1.70 -5.03 15.77
N LYS A 45 2.77 -5.81 15.96
CA LYS A 45 4.10 -5.24 16.21
C LYS A 45 4.57 -4.48 14.96
N ILE A 46 5.12 -3.29 15.15
CA ILE A 46 5.53 -2.40 14.06
C ILE A 46 6.51 -3.08 13.10
N GLU A 47 7.40 -3.94 13.58
CA GLU A 47 8.35 -4.68 12.76
C GLU A 47 7.65 -5.60 11.75
N ASN A 48 6.55 -6.23 12.17
CA ASN A 48 5.76 -7.10 11.28
C ASN A 48 4.96 -6.27 10.27
N VAL A 49 4.45 -5.11 10.68
CA VAL A 49 3.76 -4.17 9.78
C VAL A 49 4.73 -3.67 8.70
N ILE A 50 5.94 -3.29 9.09
CA ILE A 50 7.01 -2.88 8.16
C ILE A 50 7.35 -4.01 7.19
N ALA A 51 7.51 -5.25 7.68
CA ALA A 51 7.81 -6.39 6.84
C ALA A 51 6.73 -6.64 5.78
N VAL A 52 5.46 -6.59 6.16
CA VAL A 52 4.33 -6.74 5.22
C VAL A 52 4.28 -5.59 4.23
N SER A 53 4.36 -4.34 4.71
CA SER A 53 4.26 -3.15 3.86
C SER A 53 5.36 -3.14 2.79
N LYS A 54 6.61 -3.44 3.19
CA LYS A 54 7.72 -3.61 2.25
C LYS A 54 7.51 -4.77 1.29
N GLY A 55 6.97 -5.89 1.79
CA GLY A 55 6.70 -7.08 0.98
C GLY A 55 5.71 -6.83 -0.15
N ILE A 56 4.69 -5.99 0.08
CA ILE A 56 3.72 -5.60 -0.96
C ILE A 56 4.09 -4.30 -1.69
N GLY A 57 5.25 -3.70 -1.39
CA GLY A 57 5.76 -2.53 -2.11
C GLY A 57 5.14 -1.18 -1.73
N VAL A 58 4.60 -1.04 -0.51
CA VAL A 58 4.02 0.23 -0.03
C VAL A 58 4.67 0.71 1.27
N THR A 59 4.47 1.98 1.59
CA THR A 59 4.86 2.51 2.90
C THR A 59 3.86 2.11 3.97
N VAL A 60 4.31 2.03 5.22
CA VAL A 60 3.41 1.83 6.37
C VAL A 60 2.36 2.94 6.43
N ASP A 61 2.79 4.17 6.16
CA ASP A 61 1.89 5.33 6.13
C ASP A 61 0.75 5.14 5.13
N TYR A 62 1.07 4.78 3.88
CA TYR A 62 0.07 4.50 2.85
C TYR A 62 -0.89 3.39 3.28
N LEU A 63 -0.38 2.29 3.83
CA LEU A 63 -1.21 1.19 4.33
C LEU A 63 -2.18 1.65 5.43
N PHE A 64 -1.80 2.63 6.25
CA PHE A 64 -2.64 3.15 7.33
C PHE A 64 -3.62 4.23 6.89
N ASN A 65 -3.31 4.94 5.82
CA ASN A 65 -4.12 5.99 5.19
C ASN A 65 -5.00 5.47 4.02
N LEU A 66 -5.09 4.16 3.82
CA LEU A 66 -6.03 3.59 2.83
C LEU A 66 -7.45 4.10 3.09
N GLY A 67 -8.05 4.74 2.08
CA GLY A 67 -9.42 5.23 2.15
C GLY A 67 -9.64 6.44 3.07
N THR A 68 -8.57 7.14 3.49
CA THR A 68 -8.70 8.51 4.00
C THR A 68 -8.74 9.48 2.82
N GLU A 69 -9.48 10.58 2.96
CA GLU A 69 -9.32 11.70 2.03
C GLU A 69 -7.87 12.18 2.13
N PHE A 70 -7.21 12.38 0.99
CA PHE A 70 -5.88 12.98 0.97
C PHE A 70 -5.99 14.36 1.65
N GLU A 71 -5.33 14.54 2.79
CA GLU A 71 -4.92 15.89 3.17
C GLU A 71 -3.89 16.32 2.13
N GLU A 72 -4.18 17.40 1.39
CA GLU A 72 -3.18 18.10 0.59
C GLU A 72 -2.04 18.48 1.55
N VAL A 73 -1.00 17.66 1.57
CA VAL A 73 0.29 18.06 2.13
C VAL A 73 1.02 18.81 1.03
N GLU A 74 1.38 20.07 1.28
CA GLU A 74 2.36 20.79 0.46
C GLU A 74 3.61 19.90 0.42
N ALA A 75 3.80 19.19 -0.70
CA ALA A 75 4.85 18.21 -0.83
C ALA A 75 6.20 18.86 -0.54
N ALA A 76 7.02 18.21 0.29
CA ALA A 76 8.43 18.57 0.42
C ALA A 76 9.10 18.37 -0.95
N HIS A 77 9.37 19.49 -1.63
CA HIS A 77 9.99 19.58 -2.95
C HIS A 77 11.13 18.57 -3.17
N SER A 78 11.03 17.78 -4.23
CA SER A 78 12.15 17.01 -4.77
C SER A 78 12.63 17.64 -6.09
N GLU A 79 13.94 17.56 -6.40
CA GLU A 79 14.53 18.24 -7.57
C GLU A 79 14.03 17.72 -8.94
N ASP A 80 13.34 16.57 -8.96
CA ASP A 80 12.78 15.91 -10.16
C ASP A 80 11.23 16.02 -10.22
N ASP A 81 10.64 17.04 -9.58
CA ASP A 81 9.20 17.24 -9.62
C ASP A 81 8.76 17.71 -11.03
N LEU A 82 7.73 17.06 -11.56
CA LEU A 82 7.06 17.48 -12.79
C LEU A 82 6.50 18.89 -12.61
N THR A 83 6.76 19.75 -13.59
CA THR A 83 6.19 21.10 -13.65
C THR A 83 4.66 21.05 -13.70
N GLU A 84 4.02 22.15 -13.31
CA GLU A 84 2.56 22.30 -13.41
C GLU A 84 2.07 22.05 -14.84
N GLU A 85 2.87 22.41 -15.83
CA GLU A 85 2.64 22.13 -17.24
C GLU A 85 2.66 20.62 -17.55
N GLU A 86 3.68 19.88 -17.09
CA GLU A 86 3.79 18.44 -17.28
C GLU A 86 2.67 17.67 -16.56
N ILE A 87 2.30 18.11 -15.36
CA ILE A 87 1.16 17.55 -14.61
C ILE A 87 -0.15 17.77 -15.38
N LYS A 88 -0.34 18.97 -15.96
CA LYS A 88 -1.51 19.28 -16.77
C LYS A 88 -1.60 18.39 -18.00
N GLU A 89 -0.49 18.16 -18.70
CA GLU A 89 -0.46 17.27 -19.87
C GLU A 89 -0.86 15.83 -19.52
N ILE A 90 -0.34 15.30 -18.39
CA ILE A 90 -0.71 13.96 -17.92
C ILE A 90 -2.21 13.88 -17.58
N ARG A 91 -2.77 14.89 -16.93
CA ARG A 91 -4.21 14.96 -16.60
C ARG A 91 -5.09 14.96 -17.86
N GLU A 92 -4.73 15.77 -18.85
CA GLU A 92 -5.43 15.82 -20.14
C GLU A 92 -5.32 14.49 -20.91
N PHE A 93 -4.16 13.84 -20.85
CA PHE A 93 -3.97 12.53 -21.45
C PHE A 93 -4.87 11.47 -20.80
N MET A 94 -4.90 11.41 -19.46
CA MET A 94 -5.73 10.47 -18.70
C MET A 94 -7.23 10.65 -18.95
N GLN A 95 -7.70 11.89 -19.16
CA GLN A 95 -9.11 12.16 -19.49
C GLN A 95 -9.56 11.51 -20.80
N LYS A 96 -8.65 11.33 -21.78
CA LYS A 96 -8.98 10.68 -23.05
C LYS A 96 -9.34 9.19 -22.90
N TYR A 97 -8.93 8.56 -21.79
CA TYR A 97 -9.15 7.14 -21.52
C TYR A 97 -10.15 6.88 -20.38
N LYS A 98 -10.67 7.92 -19.73
CA LYS A 98 -11.84 7.79 -18.86
C LYS A 98 -13.07 7.60 -19.76
N LYS A 99 -13.58 6.35 -19.81
CA LYS A 99 -14.91 6.04 -20.35
C LYS A 99 -16.01 6.61 -19.47
#